data_AF-A0A970Z3Q6-F1
#
_entry.id   AF-A0A970Z3Q6-F1
#
_cell.length_a   1.000
_cell.length_b   1.000
_cell.length_c   1.000
_cell.angle_alpha   90.00
_cell.angle_beta   90.00
_cell.angle_gamma   90.00
#
_symmetry.space_group_name_H-M   'P 1'
#
loop_
_entity.id
_entity.type
_entity.pdbx_description
1 polymer ?
#
loop_
_entity_poly.entity_id
_entity_poly.type
_entity_poly.pdbx_seq_one_letter_code
_entity_poly.pdbx_strand_id
1 'polypeptide(L)'
;MLAGTGLTAGQAPAGALDNGVARTPPMGWNSWNTFGCNINESLIRGMADAIVNSGMRDLGYQYVVVDDCWFNPNRDSSGNLQGDPSRF
;
A
#
# COMPACT_ATOMS: atom_id res chain seq x y z
N MET A 1 44.94 35.55 -12.01
CA MET A 1 44.25 34.26 -12.17
C MET A 1 43.85 33.79 -10.78
N LEU A 2 42.56 33.83 -10.43
CA LEU A 2 42.04 33.34 -9.15
C LEU A 2 41.48 31.94 -9.38
N ALA A 3 42.09 30.92 -8.77
CA ALA A 3 41.60 29.55 -8.80
C ALA A 3 40.49 29.41 -7.74
N GLY A 4 39.26 29.17 -8.19
CA GLY A 4 38.12 28.88 -7.32
C GLY A 4 38.19 27.44 -6.82
N THR A 5 38.38 27.26 -5.52
CA THR A 5 38.20 25.97 -4.83
C THR A 5 36.71 25.67 -4.73
N GLY A 6 36.21 24.76 -5.56
CA GLY A 6 34.87 24.21 -5.43
C GLY A 6 34.81 23.25 -4.24
N LEU A 7 33.98 23.56 -3.24
CA LEU A 7 33.58 22.59 -2.21
C LEU A 7 32.55 21.64 -2.82
N THR A 8 32.91 20.37 -2.99
CA THR A 8 31.92 19.29 -3.18
C THR A 8 31.37 18.90 -1.81
N ALA A 9 30.16 19.35 -1.49
CA ALA A 9 29.45 18.81 -0.34
C ALA A 9 29.08 17.35 -0.66
N GLY A 10 29.68 16.39 0.05
CA GLY A 10 29.31 14.98 -0.03
C GLY A 10 27.87 14.81 0.43
N GLN A 11 27.00 14.32 -0.46
CA GLN A 11 25.60 14.08 -0.14
C GLN A 11 25.51 12.96 0.90
N ALA A 12 24.86 13.24 2.03
CA ALA A 12 24.59 12.22 3.03
C ALA A 12 23.75 11.10 2.39
N PRO A 13 24.03 9.82 2.68
CA PRO A 13 23.23 8.72 2.17
C PRO A 13 21.78 8.89 2.62
N ALA A 14 20.83 8.53 1.77
CA ALA A 14 19.43 8.53 2.11
C ALA A 14 19.20 7.64 3.35
N GLY A 15 18.64 8.21 4.42
CA GLY A 15 18.23 7.46 5.60
C GLY A 15 17.03 6.59 5.24
N ALA A 16 17.19 5.27 5.32
CA ALA A 16 16.10 4.31 5.14
C ALA A 16 15.98 3.43 6.40
N LEU A 17 14.76 2.98 6.68
CA LEU A 17 14.51 2.00 7.74
C LEU A 17 15.07 0.64 7.31
N ASP A 18 15.86 0.01 8.18
CA ASP A 18 16.43 -1.33 7.94
C ASP A 18 15.50 -2.43 8.49
N ASN A 19 14.26 -2.45 8.03
CA ASN A 19 13.22 -3.39 8.49
C ASN A 19 12.94 -4.53 7.49
N GLY A 20 13.76 -4.66 6.44
CA GLY A 20 13.68 -5.75 5.47
C GLY A 20 12.58 -5.62 4.40
N VAL A 21 11.70 -4.61 4.47
CA VAL A 21 10.62 -4.41 3.48
C VAL A 21 10.94 -3.26 2.51
N ALA A 22 10.14 -3.12 1.45
CA ALA A 22 10.24 -2.05 0.45
C ALA A 22 11.65 -1.85 -0.13
N ARG A 23 12.43 -2.93 -0.29
CA ARG A 23 13.75 -2.92 -0.94
C ARG A 23 13.68 -2.56 -2.42
N THR A 24 12.52 -2.79 -3.03
CA THR A 24 12.07 -2.20 -4.29
C THR A 24 10.74 -1.49 -4.03
N PRO A 25 10.32 -0.54 -4.90
CA PRO A 25 8.98 0.05 -4.79
C PRO A 25 7.90 -1.04 -4.75
N PRO A 26 7.00 -1.03 -3.75
CA PRO A 26 5.92 -2.02 -3.69
C PRO A 26 4.94 -1.81 -4.84
N MET A 27 4.52 -2.90 -5.47
CA MET A 27 3.61 -2.88 -6.62
C MET A 27 2.33 -3.64 -6.28
N GLY A 28 1.18 -3.07 -6.63
CA GLY A 28 -0.12 -3.64 -6.29
C GLY A 28 -1.29 -2.81 -6.79
N TRP A 29 -2.45 -3.05 -6.21
CA TRP A 29 -3.69 -2.36 -6.49
C TRP A 29 -4.31 -1.81 -5.20
N ASN A 30 -5.00 -0.69 -5.29
CA ASN A 30 -5.71 -0.04 -4.18
C ASN A 30 -7.17 0.20 -4.57
N SER A 31 -8.10 -0.03 -3.63
CA SER A 31 -9.54 0.03 -3.90
C SER A 31 -10.12 1.43 -4.16
N TRP A 32 -9.47 2.49 -3.69
CA TRP A 32 -10.04 3.82 -3.59
C TRP A 32 -10.43 4.43 -4.93
N ASN A 33 -9.51 4.47 -5.88
CA ASN A 33 -9.70 5.20 -7.14
C ASN A 33 -10.87 4.69 -7.99
N THR A 34 -11.29 3.44 -7.78
CA THR A 34 -12.39 2.83 -8.52
C THR A 34 -13.66 2.72 -7.69
N PHE A 35 -13.54 2.36 -6.40
CA PHE A 35 -14.70 1.95 -5.60
C PHE A 35 -15.01 2.86 -4.42
N GLY A 36 -14.07 3.68 -3.94
CA GLY A 36 -14.26 4.45 -2.70
C GLY A 36 -14.74 3.56 -1.55
N CYS A 37 -15.80 3.97 -0.85
CA CYS A 37 -16.42 3.16 0.21
C CYS A 37 -17.27 1.97 -0.29
N ASN A 38 -17.54 1.85 -1.59
CA ASN A 38 -18.38 0.77 -2.15
C ASN A 38 -17.58 -0.54 -2.32
N ILE A 39 -17.10 -1.08 -1.20
CA ILE A 39 -16.26 -2.27 -1.11
C ILE A 39 -16.87 -3.30 -0.14
N ASN A 40 -16.62 -4.58 -0.41
CA ASN A 40 -16.95 -5.70 0.46
C ASN A 40 -15.97 -6.87 0.23
N GLU A 41 -16.04 -7.90 1.06
CA GLU A 41 -15.16 -9.07 1.00
C GLU A 41 -15.15 -9.72 -0.39
N SER A 42 -16.33 -9.91 -1.00
CA SER A 42 -16.45 -10.53 -2.31
C SER A 42 -15.74 -9.73 -3.41
N LEU A 43 -15.84 -8.40 -3.38
CA LEU A 43 -15.17 -7.52 -4.32
C LEU A 43 -13.66 -7.60 -4.14
N ILE A 44 -13.16 -7.50 -2.90
CA ILE A 44 -11.72 -7.53 -2.61
C ILE A 44 -11.11 -8.88 -3.03
N ARG A 45 -11.79 -10.00 -2.74
CA ARG A 45 -11.36 -11.33 -3.19
C ARG A 45 -11.37 -11.43 -4.72
N GLY A 46 -12.41 -10.94 -5.38
CA GLY A 46 -12.49 -10.91 -6.84
C GLY A 46 -11.37 -10.09 -7.49
N MET A 47 -10.94 -8.98 -6.86
CA MET A 47 -9.80 -8.20 -7.34
C MET A 47 -8.47 -8.93 -7.16
N ALA A 48 -8.30 -9.67 -6.07
CA ALA A 48 -7.14 -10.54 -5.90
C ALA A 48 -7.08 -11.62 -6.99
N ASP A 49 -8.21 -12.27 -7.27
CA ASP A 49 -8.32 -13.25 -8.35
C ASP A 49 -8.03 -12.63 -9.72
N ALA A 50 -8.51 -11.41 -9.99
CA ALA A 50 -8.25 -10.68 -11.23
C ALA A 50 -6.75 -10.36 -11.43
N ILE A 51 -6.03 -9.98 -10.37
CA ILE A 51 -4.58 -9.75 -10.43
C ILE A 51 -3.81 -11.03 -10.80
N VAL A 52 -4.27 -12.20 -10.32
CA VAL A 52 -3.68 -13.49 -10.68
C VAL A 52 -4.04 -13.86 -12.12
N ASN A 53 -5.33 -13.84 -12.45
CA ASN A 53 -5.85 -14.30 -13.74
C ASN A 53 -5.38 -13.43 -14.92
N SER A 54 -5.09 -12.15 -14.67
CA SER A 54 -4.52 -11.25 -15.68
C SER A 54 -3.00 -11.42 -15.89
N GLY A 55 -2.32 -12.18 -15.03
CA GLY A 55 -0.85 -12.30 -15.04
C GLY A 55 -0.12 -11.13 -14.37
N MET A 56 -0.84 -10.13 -13.83
CA MET A 56 -0.21 -8.99 -13.14
C MET A 56 0.61 -9.42 -11.92
N ARG A 57 0.19 -10.45 -11.20
CA ARG A 57 0.98 -11.04 -10.10
C ARG A 57 2.39 -11.40 -10.56
N ASP A 58 2.50 -12.06 -11.72
CA ASP A 58 3.76 -12.58 -12.25
C ASP A 58 4.66 -11.44 -12.76
N LEU A 59 4.09 -10.24 -12.98
CA LEU A 59 4.81 -8.99 -13.27
C LEU A 59 5.16 -8.18 -12.01
N GLY A 60 4.86 -8.68 -10.81
CA GLY A 60 5.26 -8.08 -9.54
C GLY A 60 4.16 -7.36 -8.77
N TYR A 61 2.92 -7.32 -9.25
CA TYR A 61 1.78 -6.74 -8.51
C TYR A 61 1.32 -7.70 -7.40
N GLN A 62 1.84 -7.51 -6.19
CA GLN A 62 1.71 -8.46 -5.08
C GLN A 62 0.82 -7.97 -3.94
N TYR A 63 0.49 -6.68 -3.90
CA TYR A 63 -0.32 -6.09 -2.84
C TYR A 63 -1.76 -5.80 -3.29
N VAL A 64 -2.73 -6.24 -2.49
CA VAL A 64 -4.13 -5.83 -2.57
C VAL A 64 -4.39 -4.95 -1.36
N VAL A 65 -4.49 -3.64 -1.59
CA VAL A 65 -4.69 -2.64 -0.53
C VAL A 65 -6.16 -2.29 -0.43
N VAL A 66 -6.78 -2.72 0.67
CA VAL A 66 -8.11 -2.29 1.06
C VAL A 66 -7.99 -0.90 1.68
N ASP A 67 -8.56 0.10 1.02
CA ASP A 67 -8.52 1.49 1.49
C ASP A 67 -9.60 1.75 2.55
N ASP A 68 -10.03 3.00 2.72
CA ASP A 68 -10.96 3.41 3.75
C ASP A 68 -12.32 2.67 3.72
N CYS A 69 -13.10 2.88 4.77
CA CYS A 69 -14.46 2.37 4.94
C CYS A 69 -14.57 0.85 5.13
N TRP A 70 -13.50 0.06 5.27
CA TRP A 70 -13.63 -1.40 5.55
C TRP A 70 -14.14 -1.71 6.97
N PHE A 71 -13.92 -0.79 7.90
CA PHE A 71 -14.17 -0.99 9.33
C PHE A 71 -15.60 -0.60 9.74
N ASN A 72 -16.06 -1.18 10.84
CA ASN A 72 -17.25 -0.75 11.55
C ASN A 72 -16.98 0.63 12.20
N PRO A 73 -17.89 1.61 12.07
CA PRO A 73 -17.75 2.92 12.72
C PRO A 73 -17.56 2.85 14.23
N ASN A 74 -18.04 1.79 14.87
CA ASN A 74 -17.86 1.54 16.30
C ASN A 74 -16.73 0.54 16.54
N ARG A 75 -15.95 0.78 17.60
CA ARG A 75 -14.99 -0.20 18.14
C ARG A 75 -15.72 -1.28 18.93
N ASP A 76 -15.06 -2.43 19.12
CA ASP A 76 -15.57 -3.46 20.02
C ASP A 76 -15.51 -3.00 21.50
N SER A 77 -16.01 -3.83 22.41
CA SER A 77 -16.02 -3.53 23.85
C SER A 77 -14.62 -3.40 24.48
N SER A 78 -13.57 -3.87 23.79
CA SER A 78 -12.17 -3.77 24.20
C SER A 78 -11.45 -2.59 23.51
N GLY A 79 -12.14 -1.83 22.65
CA GLY A 79 -11.58 -0.71 21.92
C GLY A 79 -10.86 -1.08 20.62
N ASN A 80 -10.97 -2.31 20.12
CA ASN A 80 -10.34 -2.71 18.86
C ASN A 80 -11.16 -2.25 17.65
N LEU A 81 -10.47 -2.05 16.53
CA LEU A 81 -11.12 -1.94 15.22
C LEU A 81 -11.69 -3.29 14.82
N GLN A 82 -12.81 -3.28 14.11
CA GLN A 82 -13.48 -4.46 13.60
C GLN A 82 -13.94 -4.20 12.16
N GLY A 83 -14.03 -5.24 11.33
CA GLY A 83 -14.64 -5.13 10.01
C GLY A 83 -16.11 -4.72 10.10
N ASP A 84 -16.61 -4.01 9.10
CA ASP A 84 -18.05 -3.77 8.98
C ASP A 84 -18.77 -5.11 8.77
N PRO A 85 -19.61 -5.58 9.71
CA PRO A 85 -20.16 -6.93 9.68
C PRO A 85 -21.12 -7.20 8.52
N SER A 86 -21.55 -6.16 7.79
CA SER A 86 -22.38 -6.30 6.59
C SER A 86 -21.55 -6.39 5.30
N ARG A 87 -20.26 -6.07 5.36
CA ARG A 87 -19.36 -5.96 4.20
C ARG A 87 -18.11 -6.85 4.32
N PHE A 88 -17.64 -7.14 5.53
CA PHE A 88 -16.43 -7.89 5.86
C PHE A 88 -16.64 -8.76 7.10
#